data_AF-A0A6G8S8A0-F1
#
_entry.id   AF-A0A6G8S8A0-F1
#
_cell.length_a   1.000
_cell.length_b   1.000
_cell.length_c   1.000
_cell.angle_alpha   90.00
_cell.angle_beta   90.00
_cell.angle_gamma   90.00
#
_symmetry.space_group_name_H-M   'P 1'
#
loop_
_entity.id
_entity.type
_entity.pdbx_description
1 polymer ?
#
loop_
_entity_poly.entity_id
_entity_poly.type
_entity_poly.pdbx_seq_one_letter_code
_entity_poly.pdbx_strand_id
1 'polypeptide(L)'
;MLTLRQTRYGSILLEPDLTHGKKIGLVNELLNIMFGDICQNTVSIEQGQRVENLMLKLRVVLCRIATPAVSIRIPSLGLHPKLYFYKDHRFQVTSFLAWFSIVCEIEEDCFEIQNKKLDFIGFTRARRGVESLIEKIPVAIKETVGKFGSGIRSHERLKNVYQAFICIGLNIDLDFEDEVCLNTVILSMSQSFDYINFNDFYLERFGGDYDESIVDDVVSFVKSVRPSKKKKPLNFSIATKRNLYQREEKKTWSYCEVCDSALYLESTEVDHRESKAEGGYGIIENGAIIHPICNRFKSDRDLDEVRADLFE
;
A
#
# COMPACT_ATOMS: atom_id res chain seq x y z
N MET A 1 24.01 4.05 -30.44
CA MET A 1 24.09 5.41 -29.85
C MET A 1 22.67 5.89 -29.54
N LEU A 2 22.05 5.31 -28.50
CA LEU A 2 20.67 5.61 -28.10
C LEU A 2 20.65 6.95 -27.36
N THR A 3 20.18 7.99 -28.03
CA THR A 3 20.13 9.36 -27.52
C THR A 3 19.32 9.47 -26.23
N LEU A 4 20.00 9.90 -25.17
CA LEU A 4 19.57 10.29 -23.81
C LEU A 4 18.51 11.42 -23.74
N ARG A 5 17.52 11.46 -24.64
CA ARG A 5 16.52 12.55 -24.72
C ARG A 5 15.09 12.16 -24.30
N GLN A 6 14.89 11.03 -23.61
CA GLN A 6 13.57 10.58 -23.17
C GLN A 6 13.49 10.33 -21.65
N THR A 7 13.70 11.37 -20.87
CA THR A 7 13.20 11.44 -19.49
C THR A 7 12.22 12.60 -19.41
N ARG A 8 11.19 12.55 -20.26
CA ARG A 8 10.07 13.49 -20.17
C ARG A 8 9.21 13.02 -19.00
N TYR A 9 8.81 13.94 -18.15
CA TYR A 9 7.80 13.75 -17.11
C TYR A 9 6.57 12.92 -17.57
N GLY A 10 6.20 13.06 -18.85
CA GLY A 10 5.19 12.24 -19.51
C GLY A 10 5.47 10.73 -19.52
N SER A 11 6.71 10.24 -19.53
CA SER A 11 6.98 8.79 -19.54
C SER A 11 6.77 8.11 -18.19
N ILE A 12 6.86 8.84 -17.06
CA ILE A 12 6.68 8.25 -15.72
C ILE A 12 5.19 8.15 -15.35
N LEU A 13 4.40 9.21 -15.59
CA LEU A 13 2.95 9.20 -15.32
C LEU A 13 2.10 8.71 -16.50
N LEU A 14 2.60 8.83 -17.75
CA LEU A 14 1.93 8.35 -18.96
C LEU A 14 2.64 7.12 -19.56
N GLU A 15 3.41 6.39 -18.74
CA GLU A 15 4.06 5.15 -19.16
C GLU A 15 3.04 4.24 -19.89
N PRO A 16 3.33 3.78 -21.12
CA PRO A 16 2.36 3.04 -21.93
C PRO A 16 1.96 1.72 -21.27
N ASP A 17 2.84 1.14 -20.44
CA ASP A 17 2.63 -0.17 -19.80
C ASP A 17 1.78 -0.10 -18.51
N LEU A 18 1.54 1.10 -17.98
CA LEU A 18 0.63 1.30 -16.85
C LEU A 18 -0.81 1.42 -17.36
N THR A 19 -1.67 0.47 -16.96
CA THR A 19 -3.10 0.53 -17.26
C THR A 19 -3.72 1.82 -16.69
N HIS A 20 -4.79 2.31 -17.33
CA HIS A 20 -5.47 3.54 -16.91
C HIS A 20 -5.83 3.56 -15.40
N GLY A 21 -6.32 2.44 -14.87
CA GLY A 21 -6.62 2.31 -13.43
C GLY A 21 -5.38 2.42 -12.53
N LYS A 22 -4.21 1.91 -12.97
CA LYS A 22 -2.95 2.04 -12.23
C LYS A 22 -2.43 3.48 -12.23
N LYS A 23 -2.66 4.24 -13.31
CA LYS A 23 -2.29 5.66 -13.39
C LYS A 23 -3.11 6.51 -12.42
N ILE A 24 -4.42 6.31 -12.39
CA ILE A 24 -5.32 6.97 -11.41
C ILE A 24 -4.90 6.59 -9.98
N GLY A 25 -4.66 5.30 -9.75
CA GLY A 25 -4.16 4.82 -8.47
C GLY A 25 -2.89 5.55 -8.03
N LEU A 26 -1.88 5.61 -8.90
CA LEU A 26 -0.62 6.31 -8.59
C LEU A 26 -0.83 7.79 -8.25
N VAL A 27 -1.62 8.53 -9.04
CA VAL A 27 -1.88 9.95 -8.77
C VAL A 27 -2.57 10.14 -7.41
N ASN A 28 -3.57 9.31 -7.09
CA ASN A 28 -4.22 9.36 -5.78
C ASN A 28 -3.24 9.14 -4.64
N GLU A 29 -2.27 8.23 -4.81
CA GLU A 29 -1.26 7.99 -3.78
C GLU A 29 -0.28 9.14 -3.63
N LEU A 30 0.10 9.81 -4.72
CA LEU A 30 0.91 11.02 -4.63
C LEU A 30 0.17 12.13 -3.87
N LEU A 31 -1.13 12.31 -4.15
CA LEU A 31 -1.95 13.26 -3.41
C LEU A 31 -2.12 12.87 -1.94
N ASN A 32 -2.28 11.57 -1.64
CA ASN A 32 -2.34 11.07 -0.26
C ASN A 32 -1.02 11.32 0.49
N ILE A 33 0.13 11.15 -0.16
CA ILE A 33 1.43 11.45 0.45
C ILE A 33 1.53 12.94 0.79
N MET A 34 1.10 13.83 -0.11
CA MET A 34 1.20 15.27 0.09
C MET A 34 0.18 15.85 1.08
N PHE A 35 -1.03 15.29 1.12
CA PHE A 35 -2.17 15.93 1.78
C PHE A 35 -2.87 15.04 2.81
N GLY A 36 -2.51 13.76 2.92
CA GLY A 36 -3.16 12.79 3.79
C GLY A 36 -4.68 12.72 3.58
N ASP A 37 -5.41 12.55 4.67
CA ASP A 37 -6.88 12.49 4.68
C ASP A 37 -7.57 13.85 4.39
N ILE A 38 -6.82 14.95 4.26
CA ILE A 38 -7.40 16.27 4.00
C ILE A 38 -8.17 16.25 2.68
N CYS A 39 -7.81 15.38 1.73
CA CYS A 39 -8.51 15.16 0.46
C CYS A 39 -9.95 14.62 0.57
N GLN A 40 -10.48 14.34 1.77
CA GLN A 40 -11.85 13.88 1.92
C GLN A 40 -12.88 14.89 1.37
N ASN A 41 -13.83 14.34 0.61
CA ASN A 41 -14.80 15.01 -0.26
C ASN A 41 -15.82 15.85 0.53
N THR A 42 -15.47 17.09 0.87
CA THR A 42 -16.46 18.13 1.10
C THR A 42 -16.79 18.79 -0.24
N VAL A 43 -17.99 18.51 -0.77
CA VAL A 43 -18.51 19.19 -1.96
C VAL A 43 -18.76 20.65 -1.56
N SER A 44 -17.93 21.56 -2.06
CA SER A 44 -18.04 23.00 -1.81
C SER A 44 -17.97 23.78 -3.12
N ILE A 45 -18.46 25.02 -3.11
CA ILE A 45 -18.47 25.92 -4.26
C ILE A 45 -17.04 26.19 -4.79
N GLU A 46 -16.02 26.02 -3.96
CA GLU A 46 -14.60 26.26 -4.29
C GLU A 46 -13.83 24.99 -4.72
N GLN A 47 -14.53 23.87 -5.00
CA GLN A 47 -13.89 22.59 -5.31
C GLN A 47 -12.92 22.68 -6.52
N GLY A 48 -13.25 23.46 -7.54
CA GLY A 48 -12.39 23.66 -8.71
C GLY A 48 -11.04 24.28 -8.36
N GLN A 49 -11.06 25.40 -7.62
CA GLN A 49 -9.84 26.09 -7.19
C GLN A 49 -8.99 25.22 -6.26
N ARG A 50 -9.64 24.45 -5.39
CA ARG A 50 -8.96 23.49 -4.52
C ARG A 50 -8.21 22.43 -5.33
N VAL A 51 -8.86 21.79 -6.30
CA VAL A 51 -8.23 20.77 -7.15
C VAL A 51 -7.07 21.37 -7.94
N GLU A 52 -7.24 22.57 -8.50
CA GLU A 52 -6.17 23.27 -9.20
C GLU A 52 -4.95 23.49 -8.28
N ASN A 53 -5.16 23.97 -7.06
CA ASN A 53 -4.08 24.20 -6.09
C ASN A 53 -3.35 22.90 -5.72
N LEU A 54 -4.08 21.79 -5.53
CA LEU A 54 -3.47 20.48 -5.26
C LEU A 54 -2.61 20.01 -6.44
N MET A 55 -3.13 20.15 -7.67
CA MET A 55 -2.42 19.76 -8.88
C MET A 55 -1.19 20.64 -9.13
N LEU A 56 -1.25 21.94 -8.82
CA LEU A 56 -0.09 22.84 -8.90
C LEU A 56 1.01 22.44 -7.92
N LYS A 57 0.67 22.17 -6.66
CA LYS A 57 1.63 21.68 -5.66
C LYS A 57 2.24 20.35 -6.08
N LEU A 58 1.41 19.39 -6.53
CA LEU A 58 1.88 18.11 -7.04
C LEU A 58 2.88 18.32 -8.18
N ARG A 59 2.54 19.18 -9.14
CA ARG A 59 3.43 19.52 -10.26
C ARG A 59 4.78 20.08 -9.80
N VAL A 60 4.83 20.89 -8.74
CA VAL A 60 6.09 21.43 -8.20
C VAL A 60 7.03 20.31 -7.76
N VAL A 61 6.57 19.42 -6.86
CA VAL A 61 7.35 18.29 -6.34
C VAL A 61 7.84 17.39 -7.48
N LEU A 62 6.95 17.13 -8.43
CA LEU A 62 7.25 16.33 -9.60
C LEU A 62 8.32 16.95 -10.52
N CYS A 63 8.31 18.27 -10.67
CA CYS A 63 9.35 18.98 -11.43
C CYS A 63 10.69 19.02 -10.70
N ARG A 64 10.70 18.91 -9.35
CA ARG A 64 11.93 18.69 -8.57
C ARG A 64 12.55 17.33 -8.85
N ILE A 65 11.76 16.29 -9.11
CA ILE A 65 12.26 14.95 -9.45
C ILE A 65 12.87 14.91 -10.85
N ALA A 66 12.12 15.38 -11.84
CA ALA A 66 12.53 15.33 -13.24
C ALA A 66 12.12 16.60 -14.00
N THR A 67 13.03 17.09 -14.85
CA THR A 67 12.80 18.31 -15.63
C THR A 67 11.63 18.11 -16.61
N PRO A 68 10.59 18.98 -16.57
CA PRO A 68 9.50 18.91 -17.53
C PRO A 68 9.97 19.33 -18.93
N ALA A 69 9.26 18.86 -19.97
CA ALA A 69 9.53 19.25 -21.35
C ALA A 69 9.26 20.74 -21.62
N VAL A 70 8.37 21.35 -20.83
CA VAL A 70 8.06 22.78 -20.86
C VAL A 70 8.71 23.43 -19.64
N SER A 71 9.59 24.40 -19.86
CA SER A 71 10.29 25.10 -18.78
C SER A 71 9.30 25.88 -17.91
N ILE A 72 9.35 25.65 -16.60
CA ILE A 72 8.50 26.34 -15.61
C ILE A 72 9.29 27.08 -14.53
N ARG A 73 10.58 27.37 -14.77
CA ARG A 73 11.48 28.03 -13.81
C ARG A 73 11.66 27.30 -12.46
N ILE A 74 11.25 26.04 -12.36
CA ILE A 74 11.50 25.18 -11.19
C ILE A 74 12.69 24.26 -11.53
N PRO A 75 13.85 24.42 -10.86
CA PRO A 75 15.01 23.57 -11.13
C PRO A 75 14.80 22.18 -10.51
N SER A 76 15.07 21.15 -11.32
CA SER A 76 15.04 19.75 -10.87
C SER A 76 16.35 19.35 -10.18
N LEU A 77 16.29 18.28 -9.39
CA LEU A 77 17.45 17.61 -8.78
C LEU A 77 18.25 16.77 -9.78
N GLY A 78 17.74 16.58 -11.00
CA GLY A 78 18.39 15.78 -12.04
C GLY A 78 18.55 14.30 -11.68
N LEU A 79 17.62 13.73 -10.90
CA LEU A 79 17.67 12.32 -10.50
C LEU A 79 17.64 11.42 -11.74
N HIS A 80 18.67 10.61 -11.95
CA HIS A 80 18.77 9.78 -13.15
C HIS A 80 17.71 8.67 -13.15
N PRO A 81 16.69 8.69 -14.03
CA PRO A 81 15.53 7.81 -13.85
C PRO A 81 15.86 6.33 -13.90
N LYS A 82 16.81 5.90 -14.75
CA LYS A 82 17.19 4.47 -14.80
C LYS A 82 17.81 3.95 -13.51
N LEU A 83 18.44 4.84 -12.74
CA LEU A 83 19.08 4.48 -11.48
C LEU A 83 18.05 4.50 -10.34
N TYR A 84 17.25 5.55 -10.26
CA TYR A 84 16.33 5.78 -9.15
C TYR A 84 15.01 5.01 -9.27
N PHE A 85 14.50 4.81 -10.49
CA PHE A 85 13.10 4.42 -10.71
C PHE A 85 12.93 3.21 -11.63
N TYR A 86 14.00 2.63 -12.17
CA TYR A 86 13.89 1.45 -13.04
C TYR A 86 14.84 0.35 -12.61
N LYS A 87 14.43 -0.90 -12.84
CA LYS A 87 15.27 -2.09 -12.74
C LYS A 87 14.92 -3.02 -13.89
N ASP A 88 15.90 -3.44 -14.68
CA ASP A 88 15.69 -4.28 -15.87
C ASP A 88 14.58 -3.72 -16.78
N HIS A 89 14.61 -2.41 -17.04
CA HIS A 89 13.59 -1.66 -17.79
C HIS A 89 12.18 -1.62 -17.19
N ARG A 90 11.98 -2.17 -15.98
CA ARG A 90 10.69 -2.13 -15.28
C ARG A 90 10.66 -1.00 -14.26
N PHE A 91 9.62 -0.17 -14.34
CA PHE A 91 9.39 0.92 -13.39
C PHE A 91 9.18 0.40 -11.96
N GLN A 92 9.95 0.95 -11.04
CA GLN A 92 9.95 0.64 -9.62
C GLN A 92 9.07 1.63 -8.87
N VAL A 93 7.75 1.38 -8.88
CA VAL A 93 6.76 2.26 -8.25
C VAL A 93 7.06 2.56 -6.77
N THR A 94 7.57 1.58 -6.01
CA THR A 94 7.92 1.78 -4.59
C THR A 94 9.06 2.79 -4.44
N SER A 95 10.10 2.68 -5.27
CA SER A 95 11.24 3.61 -5.26
C SER A 95 10.81 5.02 -5.64
N PHE A 96 9.95 5.13 -6.65
CA PHE A 96 9.37 6.42 -7.05
C PHE A 96 8.57 7.06 -5.91
N LEU A 97 7.67 6.32 -5.26
CA LEU A 97 6.89 6.83 -4.13
C LEU A 97 7.77 7.23 -2.94
N ALA A 98 8.82 6.47 -2.64
CA ALA A 98 9.75 6.78 -1.57
C ALA A 98 10.52 8.10 -1.84
N TRP A 99 11.06 8.27 -3.04
CA TRP A 99 11.73 9.51 -3.44
C TRP A 99 10.76 10.69 -3.58
N PHE A 100 9.54 10.44 -4.04
CA PHE A 100 8.50 11.46 -4.06
C PHE A 100 8.21 12.00 -2.66
N SER A 101 8.08 11.11 -1.67
CA SER A 101 7.92 11.53 -0.27
C SER A 101 9.11 12.34 0.23
N ILE A 102 10.35 11.92 -0.04
CA ILE A 102 11.56 12.68 0.34
C ILE A 102 11.57 14.07 -0.29
N VAL A 103 11.33 14.16 -1.60
CA VAL A 103 11.34 15.44 -2.33
C VAL A 103 10.19 16.35 -1.86
N CYS A 104 9.04 15.78 -1.54
CA CYS A 104 7.92 16.51 -0.94
C CYS A 104 8.31 17.13 0.40
N GLU A 105 8.94 16.37 1.29
CA GLU A 105 9.35 16.86 2.61
C GLU A 105 10.46 17.93 2.51
N ILE A 106 11.35 17.83 1.53
CA ILE A 106 12.35 18.87 1.27
C ILE A 106 11.67 20.16 0.75
N GLU A 107 10.70 20.03 -0.17
CA GLU A 107 9.93 21.18 -0.69
C GLU A 107 9.09 21.85 0.41
N GLU A 108 8.61 21.09 1.39
CA GLU A 108 7.83 21.58 2.54
C GLU A 108 8.70 22.07 3.71
N ASP A 109 10.04 22.08 3.55
CA ASP A 109 11.00 22.50 4.59
C ASP A 109 10.86 21.71 5.92
N CYS A 110 10.51 20.42 5.82
CA CYS A 110 10.31 19.53 6.97
C CYS A 110 11.17 18.25 6.91
N PHE A 111 11.99 18.08 5.86
CA PHE A 111 12.92 16.95 5.76
C PHE A 111 14.16 17.18 6.64
N GLU A 112 14.39 16.26 7.57
CA GLU A 112 15.50 16.32 8.53
C GLU A 112 16.36 15.06 8.50
N ILE A 113 17.68 15.26 8.54
CA ILE A 113 18.69 14.21 8.76
C ILE A 113 19.51 14.63 9.98
N GLN A 114 19.65 13.75 10.98
CA GLN A 114 20.42 14.02 12.21
C GLN A 114 20.04 15.38 12.87
N ASN A 115 18.74 15.67 12.99
CA ASN A 115 18.18 16.91 13.55
C ASN A 115 18.58 18.20 12.80
N LYS A 116 19.02 18.09 11.55
CA LYS A 116 19.31 19.22 10.67
C LYS A 116 18.34 19.19 9.50
N LYS A 117 17.66 20.31 9.28
CA LYS A 117 16.89 20.52 8.05
C LYS A 117 17.81 20.41 6.85
N LEU A 118 17.40 19.62 5.86
CA LEU A 118 18.15 19.41 4.64
C LEU A 118 17.35 19.96 3.47
N ASP A 119 17.84 21.06 2.89
CA ASP A 119 17.28 21.66 1.69
C ASP A 119 17.79 20.96 0.42
N PHE A 120 17.33 21.42 -0.75
CA PHE A 120 17.75 20.83 -2.04
C PHE A 120 19.27 20.94 -2.27
N ILE A 121 19.90 22.05 -1.86
CA ILE A 121 21.34 22.25 -1.97
C ILE A 121 22.07 21.27 -1.05
N GLY A 122 21.62 21.10 0.18
CA GLY A 122 22.11 20.10 1.12
C GLY A 122 22.02 18.69 0.55
N PHE A 123 20.88 18.32 -0.04
CA PHE A 123 20.73 17.03 -0.71
C PHE A 123 21.74 16.84 -1.85
N THR A 124 22.03 17.88 -2.65
CA THR A 124 23.04 17.74 -3.73
C THR A 124 24.43 17.32 -3.24
N ARG A 125 24.78 17.62 -1.99
CA ARG A 125 26.04 17.19 -1.38
C ARG A 125 26.07 15.67 -1.13
N ALA A 126 24.93 15.11 -0.74
CA ALA A 126 24.76 13.67 -0.49
C ALA A 126 24.53 12.86 -1.77
N ARG A 127 24.08 13.49 -2.87
CA ARG A 127 23.58 12.82 -4.07
C ARG A 127 24.56 11.81 -4.64
N ARG A 128 25.86 12.17 -4.76
CA ARG A 128 26.88 11.24 -5.27
C ARG A 128 26.93 9.95 -4.44
N GLY A 129 26.95 10.08 -3.12
CA GLY A 129 26.96 8.93 -2.22
C GLY A 129 25.69 8.09 -2.33
N VAL A 130 24.53 8.74 -2.40
CA VAL A 130 23.24 8.07 -2.62
C VAL A 130 23.22 7.28 -3.92
N GLU A 131 23.67 7.87 -5.03
CA GLU A 131 23.72 7.21 -6.34
C GLU A 131 24.61 5.98 -6.32
N SER A 132 25.80 6.09 -5.71
CA SER A 132 26.71 4.95 -5.53
C SER A 132 26.08 3.84 -4.67
N LEU A 133 25.38 4.18 -3.59
CA LEU A 133 24.70 3.19 -2.73
C LEU A 133 23.55 2.48 -3.46
N ILE A 134 22.78 3.19 -4.29
CA ILE A 134 21.73 2.58 -5.11
C ILE A 134 22.34 1.58 -6.09
N GLU A 135 23.46 1.93 -6.73
CA GLU A 135 24.13 1.09 -7.72
C GLU A 135 24.82 -0.13 -7.08
N LYS A 136 25.58 0.09 -5.99
CA LYS A 136 26.46 -0.92 -5.38
C LYS A 136 25.78 -1.76 -4.30
N ILE A 137 24.69 -1.26 -3.71
CA ILE A 137 23.91 -1.96 -2.69
C ILE A 137 22.44 -2.13 -3.12
N PRO A 138 22.17 -2.74 -4.30
CA PRO A 138 20.80 -2.96 -4.76
C PRO A 138 20.04 -3.96 -3.90
N VAL A 139 20.76 -4.77 -3.10
CA VAL A 139 20.18 -5.73 -2.14
C VAL A 139 19.33 -5.03 -1.08
N ALA A 140 19.72 -3.84 -0.61
CA ALA A 140 18.95 -3.08 0.38
C ALA A 140 17.55 -2.73 -0.14
N ILE A 141 17.46 -2.34 -1.42
CA ILE A 141 16.19 -2.03 -2.09
C ILE A 141 15.40 -3.34 -2.32
N LYS A 142 16.06 -4.38 -2.83
CA LYS A 142 15.44 -5.68 -3.15
C LYS A 142 14.82 -6.34 -1.91
N GLU A 143 15.57 -6.45 -0.81
CA GLU A 143 15.10 -7.11 0.43
C GLU A 143 13.97 -6.30 1.09
N THR A 144 14.04 -4.96 1.03
CA THR A 144 12.96 -4.10 1.53
C THR A 144 11.66 -4.33 0.76
N VAL A 145 11.71 -4.29 -0.57
CA VAL A 145 10.53 -4.52 -1.41
C VAL A 145 10.05 -5.98 -1.31
N GLY A 146 10.97 -6.95 -1.25
CA GLY A 146 10.65 -8.36 -1.10
C GLY A 146 9.89 -8.65 0.21
N LYS A 147 10.33 -8.07 1.32
CA LYS A 147 9.71 -8.31 2.64
C LYS A 147 8.39 -7.59 2.86
N PHE A 148 8.28 -6.34 2.41
CA PHE A 148 7.11 -5.50 2.70
C PHE A 148 6.13 -5.39 1.50
N GLY A 149 6.45 -6.01 0.37
CA GLY A 149 5.67 -5.97 -0.87
C GLY A 149 6.01 -4.76 -1.73
N SER A 150 5.39 -4.65 -2.90
CA SER A 150 5.56 -3.51 -3.83
C SER A 150 4.49 -2.43 -3.65
N GLY A 151 4.77 -1.23 -4.15
CA GLY A 151 3.84 -0.09 -4.15
C GLY A 151 3.76 0.62 -2.80
N ILE A 152 2.56 1.08 -2.45
CA ILE A 152 2.31 1.93 -1.28
C ILE A 152 2.68 1.23 0.02
N ARG A 153 2.53 -0.09 0.10
CA ARG A 153 2.73 -0.86 1.34
C ARG A 153 4.14 -0.73 1.92
N SER A 154 5.13 -0.50 1.07
CA SER A 154 6.55 -0.49 1.46
C SER A 154 7.27 0.80 1.18
N HIS A 155 6.61 1.81 0.57
CA HIS A 155 7.29 3.06 0.21
C HIS A 155 7.86 3.79 1.43
N GLU A 156 7.15 3.81 2.57
CA GLU A 156 7.68 4.38 3.83
C GLU A 156 8.93 3.62 4.32
N ARG A 157 8.95 2.29 4.19
CA ARG A 157 10.11 1.48 4.61
C ARG A 157 11.31 1.71 3.69
N LEU A 158 11.05 1.80 2.39
CA LEU A 158 12.09 2.08 1.40
C LEU A 158 12.59 3.53 1.49
N LYS A 159 11.72 4.47 1.83
CA LYS A 159 12.10 5.84 2.18
C LYS A 159 13.12 5.86 3.32
N ASN A 160 12.90 5.09 4.39
CA ASN A 160 13.86 5.03 5.49
C ASN A 160 15.23 4.48 5.05
N VAL A 161 15.25 3.53 4.11
CA VAL A 161 16.50 3.05 3.49
C VAL A 161 17.19 4.17 2.71
N TYR A 162 16.46 4.94 1.91
CA TYR A 162 17.03 6.10 1.21
C TYR A 162 17.46 7.22 2.15
N GLN A 163 16.76 7.45 3.26
CA GLN A 163 17.21 8.38 4.31
C GLN A 163 18.52 7.90 4.96
N ALA A 164 18.68 6.60 5.18
CA ALA A 164 19.96 6.03 5.62
C ALA A 164 21.06 6.28 4.57
N PHE A 165 20.76 6.11 3.28
CA PHE A 165 21.72 6.43 2.21
C PHE A 165 22.10 7.90 2.17
N ILE A 166 21.16 8.81 2.40
CA ILE A 166 21.43 10.25 2.50
C ILE A 166 22.32 10.51 3.72
N CYS A 167 22.01 9.92 4.88
CA CYS A 167 22.83 10.05 6.09
C CYS A 167 24.26 9.57 5.85
N ILE A 168 24.45 8.39 5.25
CA ILE A 168 25.76 7.84 4.90
C ILE A 168 26.49 8.78 3.93
N GLY A 169 25.84 9.21 2.85
CA GLY A 169 26.44 10.09 1.84
C GLY A 169 26.75 11.52 2.32
N LEU A 170 26.23 11.92 3.50
CA LEU A 170 26.61 13.17 4.15
C LEU A 170 27.81 13.03 5.10
N ASN A 171 28.04 11.81 5.62
CA ASN A 171 29.05 11.55 6.65
C ASN A 171 30.30 10.84 6.12
N ILE A 172 30.23 10.17 4.96
CA ILE A 172 31.34 9.42 4.35
C ILE A 172 31.54 9.84 2.89
N ASP A 173 32.79 10.00 2.46
CA ASP A 173 33.15 9.97 1.04
C ASP A 173 33.29 8.50 0.61
N LEU A 174 32.34 8.02 -0.20
CA LEU A 174 32.21 6.59 -0.47
C LEU A 174 33.26 6.10 -1.47
N ASP A 175 34.15 5.24 -0.99
CA ASP A 175 35.01 4.38 -1.79
C ASP A 175 34.67 2.91 -1.51
N PHE A 176 34.13 2.21 -2.50
CA PHE A 176 33.75 0.79 -2.35
C PHE A 176 34.92 -0.17 -2.56
N GLU A 177 36.08 0.34 -3.02
CA GLU A 177 37.32 -0.44 -3.08
C GLU A 177 38.01 -0.44 -1.70
N ASP A 178 37.74 0.55 -0.86
CA ASP A 178 38.17 0.57 0.54
C ASP A 178 37.32 -0.36 1.41
N GLU A 179 37.99 -1.31 2.07
CA GLU A 179 37.35 -2.33 2.90
C GLU A 179 36.73 -1.71 4.16
N VAL A 180 37.33 -0.66 4.73
CA VAL A 180 36.81 0.01 5.94
C VAL A 180 35.51 0.75 5.61
N CYS A 181 35.48 1.52 4.51
CA CYS A 181 34.27 2.16 4.01
C CYS A 181 33.17 1.14 3.72
N LEU A 182 33.49 0.05 3.01
CA LEU A 182 32.53 -1.02 2.73
C LEU A 182 31.94 -1.62 4.03
N ASN A 183 32.80 -1.99 4.98
CA ASN A 183 32.37 -2.57 6.27
C ASN A 183 31.49 -1.59 7.05
N THR A 184 31.87 -0.32 7.10
CA THR A 184 31.11 0.75 7.76
C THR A 184 29.71 0.86 7.17
N VAL A 185 29.58 0.87 5.84
CA VAL A 185 28.29 0.95 5.17
C VAL A 185 27.44 -0.29 5.45
N ILE A 186 28.00 -1.49 5.33
CA ILE A 186 27.20 -2.71 5.53
C ILE A 186 26.77 -2.83 6.99
N LEU A 187 27.66 -2.59 7.96
CA LEU A 187 27.32 -2.62 9.39
C LEU A 187 26.24 -1.60 9.73
N SER A 188 26.38 -0.37 9.22
CA SER A 188 25.37 0.68 9.36
C SER A 188 24.00 0.18 8.90
N MET A 189 23.94 -0.43 7.71
CA MET A 189 22.70 -0.93 7.14
C MET A 189 22.15 -2.17 7.85
N SER A 190 22.98 -3.15 8.21
CA SER A 190 22.54 -4.39 8.86
C SER A 190 22.00 -4.15 10.26
N GLN A 191 22.66 -3.26 11.02
CA GLN A 191 22.18 -2.88 12.35
C GLN A 191 20.94 -1.98 12.26
N SER A 192 20.87 -1.13 11.24
CA SER A 192 19.72 -0.28 10.96
C SER A 192 18.52 -1.02 10.39
N PHE A 193 18.69 -2.21 9.80
CA PHE A 193 17.63 -2.97 9.12
C PHE A 193 17.83 -4.49 9.29
N ASP A 194 17.27 -5.03 10.38
CA ASP A 194 17.24 -6.46 10.75
C ASP A 194 16.71 -7.44 9.69
N TYR A 195 16.12 -6.92 8.62
CA TYR A 195 15.57 -7.70 7.54
C TYR A 195 16.39 -7.68 6.24
N ILE A 196 17.40 -6.82 6.14
CA ILE A 196 18.27 -6.77 4.97
C ILE A 196 19.38 -7.79 5.19
N ASN A 197 19.34 -8.86 4.40
CA ASN A 197 20.35 -9.90 4.46
C ASN A 197 21.49 -9.59 3.49
N PHE A 198 22.69 -9.37 4.01
CA PHE A 198 23.91 -9.13 3.22
C PHE A 198 24.74 -10.39 2.98
N ASN A 199 24.36 -11.54 3.58
CA ASN A 199 25.17 -12.77 3.57
C ASN A 199 25.45 -13.28 2.16
N ASP A 200 24.47 -13.23 1.26
CA ASP A 200 24.62 -13.74 -0.11
C ASP A 200 25.49 -12.82 -0.99
N PHE A 201 25.70 -11.56 -0.60
CA PHE A 201 26.40 -10.58 -1.42
C PHE A 201 27.90 -10.46 -1.08
N TYR A 202 28.30 -10.80 0.16
CA TYR A 202 29.67 -10.55 0.64
C TYR A 202 30.19 -11.65 1.58
N LEU A 203 30.08 -12.92 1.14
CA LEU A 203 30.48 -14.14 1.87
C LEU A 203 31.92 -14.15 2.46
N GLU A 204 32.80 -13.20 2.08
CA GLU A 204 34.23 -13.24 2.43
C GLU A 204 34.76 -12.06 3.29
N ARG A 205 33.97 -11.06 3.69
CA ARG A 205 34.53 -9.79 4.22
C ARG A 205 34.14 -9.33 5.63
N PHE A 206 33.37 -10.13 6.37
CA PHE A 206 32.97 -9.73 7.73
C PHE A 206 34.01 -10.10 8.79
N GLY A 207 35.10 -9.34 8.83
CA GLY A 207 36.13 -9.45 9.87
C GLY A 207 37.14 -8.30 9.94
N GLY A 208 36.96 -7.23 9.17
CA GLY A 208 37.88 -6.09 9.10
C GLY A 208 37.43 -4.87 9.92
N ASP A 209 38.29 -3.84 9.96
CA ASP A 209 38.03 -2.57 10.64
C ASP A 209 36.85 -1.81 10.01
N TYR A 210 36.23 -0.92 10.79
CA TYR A 210 35.13 -0.04 10.40
C TYR A 210 35.10 1.23 11.27
N ASP A 211 34.40 2.25 10.81
CA ASP A 211 34.17 3.47 11.60
C ASP A 211 32.95 3.31 12.51
N GLU A 212 33.20 3.07 13.81
CA GLU A 212 32.16 2.87 14.82
C GLU A 212 31.29 4.11 15.03
N SER A 213 31.87 5.31 14.98
CA SER A 213 31.14 6.57 15.16
C SER A 213 30.07 6.74 14.08
N ILE A 214 30.42 6.41 12.84
CA ILE A 214 29.49 6.57 11.71
C ILE A 214 28.41 5.50 11.74
N VAL A 215 28.75 4.26 12.12
CA VAL A 215 27.75 3.20 12.32
C VAL A 215 26.74 3.63 13.39
N ASP A 216 27.20 4.12 14.54
CA ASP A 216 26.34 4.57 15.62
C ASP A 216 25.45 5.75 15.22
N ASP A 217 25.99 6.71 14.49
CA ASP A 217 25.27 7.86 13.98
C ASP A 217 24.14 7.46 13.02
N VAL A 218 24.43 6.58 12.05
CA VAL A 218 23.44 6.10 11.08
C VAL A 218 22.38 5.26 11.78
N VAL A 219 22.79 4.34 12.66
CA VAL A 219 21.87 3.46 13.39
C VAL A 219 20.94 4.28 14.30
N SER A 220 21.48 5.27 15.00
CA SER A 220 20.71 6.16 15.87
C SER A 220 19.72 7.00 15.08
N PHE A 221 20.15 7.54 13.94
CA PHE A 221 19.26 8.26 13.02
C PHE A 221 18.15 7.36 12.47
N VAL A 222 18.47 6.16 11.96
CA VAL A 222 17.44 5.27 11.41
C VAL A 222 16.45 4.85 12.50
N LYS A 223 16.92 4.62 13.73
CA LYS A 223 16.04 4.34 14.88
C LYS A 223 15.08 5.50 15.17
N SER A 224 15.48 6.75 14.98
CA SER A 224 14.61 7.92 15.21
C SER A 224 13.55 8.12 14.13
N VAL A 225 13.86 7.82 12.86
CA VAL A 225 12.90 7.97 11.73
C VAL A 225 12.06 6.72 11.47
N ARG A 226 12.40 5.58 12.07
CA ARG A 226 11.59 4.37 11.97
C ARG A 226 10.19 4.64 12.52
N PRO A 227 9.11 4.45 11.73
CA PRO A 227 7.78 4.56 12.28
C PRO A 227 7.68 3.57 13.44
N SER A 228 7.23 4.06 14.59
CA SER A 228 6.89 3.23 15.75
C SER A 228 6.10 2.03 15.25
N LYS A 229 6.30 0.84 15.84
CA LYS A 229 5.55 -0.36 15.47
C LYS A 229 4.05 -0.07 15.67
N LYS A 230 3.38 0.53 14.67
CA LYS A 230 1.92 0.57 14.59
C LYS A 230 1.52 -0.89 14.68
N LYS A 231 0.70 -1.23 15.68
CA LYS A 231 0.13 -2.58 15.79
C LYS A 231 -0.41 -2.89 14.40
N LYS A 232 0.13 -3.93 13.74
CA LYS A 232 -0.38 -4.34 12.43
C LYS A 232 -1.90 -4.47 12.58
N PRO A 233 -2.72 -3.80 11.77
CA PRO A 233 -4.13 -4.16 11.70
C PRO A 233 -4.13 -5.65 11.35
N LEU A 234 -4.66 -6.48 12.25
CA LEU A 234 -4.72 -7.91 12.05
C LEU A 234 -5.52 -8.12 10.77
N ASN A 235 -4.89 -8.74 9.77
CA ASN A 235 -5.63 -9.19 8.60
C ASN A 235 -6.78 -10.08 9.10
N PHE A 236 -7.98 -9.87 8.58
CA PHE A 236 -9.09 -10.78 8.88
C PHE A 236 -8.66 -12.20 8.54
N SER A 237 -8.76 -13.09 9.53
CA SER A 237 -8.49 -14.51 9.33
C SER A 237 -9.44 -15.07 8.26
N ILE A 238 -9.07 -16.18 7.64
CA ILE A 238 -9.96 -16.88 6.69
C ILE A 238 -11.31 -17.19 7.35
N ALA A 239 -11.29 -17.59 8.63
CA ALA A 239 -12.49 -17.82 9.43
C ALA A 239 -13.33 -16.54 9.59
N THR A 240 -12.70 -15.40 9.89
CA THR A 240 -13.40 -14.12 10.03
C THR A 240 -14.06 -13.67 8.73
N LYS A 241 -13.37 -13.84 7.59
CA LYS A 241 -13.95 -13.54 6.27
C LYS A 241 -15.13 -14.45 5.96
N ARG A 242 -14.98 -15.77 6.19
CA ARG A 242 -16.06 -16.75 5.99
C ARG A 242 -17.29 -16.44 6.83
N ASN A 243 -17.10 -16.08 8.10
CA ASN A 243 -18.19 -15.69 9.00
C ASN A 243 -18.88 -14.39 8.54
N LEU A 244 -18.14 -13.43 7.98
CA LEU A 244 -18.74 -12.21 7.41
C LEU A 244 -19.60 -12.52 6.19
N TYR A 245 -19.11 -13.34 5.26
CA TYR A 245 -19.92 -13.77 4.12
C TYR A 245 -21.17 -14.54 4.57
N GLN A 246 -21.01 -15.50 5.47
CA GLN A 246 -22.14 -16.27 6.01
C GLN A 246 -23.15 -15.39 6.76
N ARG A 247 -22.70 -14.33 7.45
CA ARG A 247 -23.59 -13.37 8.12
C ARG A 247 -24.45 -12.61 7.12
N GLU A 248 -23.88 -12.16 6.00
CA GLU A 248 -24.64 -11.44 4.98
C GLU A 248 -25.60 -12.38 4.23
N GLU A 249 -25.17 -13.61 3.95
CA GLU A 249 -26.01 -14.64 3.32
C GLU A 249 -27.22 -15.01 4.19
N LYS A 250 -27.02 -15.15 5.52
CA LYS A 250 -28.13 -15.43 6.46
C LYS A 250 -29.21 -14.35 6.49
N LYS A 251 -28.90 -13.10 6.16
CA LYS A 251 -29.92 -12.03 6.10
C LYS A 251 -30.90 -12.23 4.94
N THR A 252 -30.49 -12.95 3.90
CA THR A 252 -31.31 -13.19 2.71
C THR A 252 -32.04 -14.54 2.77
N TRP A 253 -31.84 -15.33 3.82
CA TRP A 253 -32.53 -16.61 3.98
C TRP A 253 -33.99 -16.40 4.36
N SER A 254 -34.87 -17.11 3.65
CA SER A 254 -36.26 -17.33 4.06
C SER A 254 -36.32 -18.60 4.91
N TYR A 255 -37.30 -18.69 5.81
CA TYR A 255 -37.45 -19.80 6.76
C TYR A 255 -38.81 -20.47 6.58
N CYS A 256 -38.85 -21.78 6.81
CA CYS A 256 -40.06 -22.59 6.76
C CYS A 256 -40.96 -22.22 7.94
N GLU A 257 -42.24 -21.92 7.68
CA GLU A 257 -43.19 -21.52 8.73
C GLU A 257 -43.54 -22.65 9.69
N VAL A 258 -43.27 -23.91 9.34
CA VAL A 258 -43.56 -25.07 10.20
C VAL A 258 -42.43 -25.35 11.19
N CYS A 259 -41.18 -25.33 10.74
CA CYS A 259 -40.02 -25.79 11.52
C CYS A 259 -38.95 -24.73 11.77
N ASP A 260 -39.18 -23.48 11.34
CA ASP A 260 -38.26 -22.33 11.46
C ASP A 260 -36.87 -22.55 10.86
N SER A 261 -36.68 -23.59 10.04
CA SER A 261 -35.41 -23.89 9.37
C SER A 261 -35.32 -23.22 8.01
N ALA A 262 -34.09 -22.90 7.57
CA ALA A 262 -33.84 -22.19 6.32
C ALA A 262 -34.38 -22.96 5.09
N LEU A 263 -34.95 -22.22 4.14
CA LEU A 263 -35.48 -22.77 2.89
C LEU A 263 -34.38 -22.78 1.82
N TYR A 264 -34.24 -23.91 1.14
CA TYR A 264 -33.53 -24.00 -0.13
C TYR A 264 -34.58 -24.07 -1.24
N LEU A 265 -34.77 -22.99 -2.00
CA LEU A 265 -35.91 -22.82 -2.91
C LEU A 265 -36.08 -23.93 -3.96
N GLU A 266 -35.00 -24.63 -4.33
CA GLU A 266 -35.09 -25.78 -5.25
C GLU A 266 -35.63 -27.06 -4.59
N SER A 267 -35.76 -27.08 -3.26
CA SER A 267 -36.24 -28.20 -2.46
C SER A 267 -37.35 -27.75 -1.49
N THR A 268 -38.36 -27.09 -2.05
CA THR A 268 -39.55 -26.62 -1.33
C THR A 268 -40.82 -26.94 -2.09
N GLU A 269 -41.94 -27.02 -1.37
CA GLU A 269 -43.28 -27.14 -1.92
C GLU A 269 -44.11 -25.91 -1.53
N VAL A 270 -45.10 -25.58 -2.34
CA VAL A 270 -46.07 -24.51 -2.06
C VAL A 270 -47.31 -25.15 -1.47
N ASP A 271 -47.72 -24.70 -0.29
CA ASP A 271 -48.90 -25.18 0.41
C ASP A 271 -49.77 -24.02 0.91
N HIS A 272 -50.97 -24.34 1.41
CA HIS A 272 -51.90 -23.36 1.97
C HIS A 272 -51.72 -23.31 3.49
N ARG A 273 -51.74 -22.11 4.07
CA ARG A 273 -51.77 -21.94 5.54
C ARG A 273 -53.05 -22.53 6.08
N GLU A 274 -54.19 -22.05 5.59
CA GLU A 274 -55.52 -22.61 5.81
C GLU A 274 -55.83 -23.67 4.75
N SER A 275 -56.20 -24.88 5.18
CA SER A 275 -56.43 -26.01 4.28
C SER A 275 -57.58 -25.73 3.31
N LYS A 276 -57.53 -26.30 2.10
CA LYS A 276 -58.64 -26.18 1.14
C LYS A 276 -59.93 -26.81 1.66
N ALA A 277 -59.82 -27.84 2.50
CA ALA A 277 -60.95 -28.53 3.09
C ALA A 277 -61.72 -27.64 4.09
N GLU A 278 -61.02 -26.71 4.72
CA GLU A 278 -61.58 -25.76 5.70
C GLU A 278 -62.00 -24.43 5.07
N GLY A 279 -61.79 -24.25 3.77
CA GLY A 279 -62.22 -23.05 3.02
C GLY A 279 -61.08 -22.19 2.51
N GLY A 280 -59.82 -22.61 2.66
CA GLY A 280 -58.65 -21.88 2.19
C GLY A 280 -58.60 -21.68 0.67
N TYR A 281 -58.43 -20.43 0.23
CA TYR A 281 -58.32 -20.05 -1.18
C TYR A 281 -56.85 -19.99 -1.65
N GLY A 282 -56.62 -20.18 -2.95
CA GLY A 282 -55.31 -20.10 -3.59
C GLY A 282 -54.87 -18.66 -3.87
N ILE A 283 -54.66 -17.86 -2.82
CA ILE A 283 -54.15 -16.48 -2.87
C ILE A 283 -52.76 -16.39 -2.21
N ILE A 284 -51.96 -15.37 -2.55
CA ILE A 284 -50.58 -15.22 -2.06
C ILE A 284 -50.56 -15.14 -0.53
N GLU A 285 -51.55 -14.46 0.06
CA GLU A 285 -51.71 -14.27 1.49
C GLU A 285 -51.99 -15.58 2.24
N ASN A 286 -52.53 -16.59 1.56
CA ASN A 286 -52.75 -17.93 2.10
C ASN A 286 -51.66 -18.93 1.66
N GLY A 287 -50.71 -18.51 0.81
CA GLY A 287 -49.63 -19.37 0.31
C GLY A 287 -48.41 -19.35 1.23
N ALA A 288 -47.89 -20.54 1.52
CA ALA A 288 -46.65 -20.75 2.27
C ALA A 288 -45.65 -21.58 1.45
N ILE A 289 -44.36 -21.27 1.57
CA ILE A 289 -43.28 -22.10 1.04
C ILE A 289 -42.71 -22.91 2.20
N ILE A 290 -42.79 -24.23 2.11
CA ILE A 290 -42.39 -25.13 3.19
C ILE A 290 -41.53 -26.28 2.68
N HIS A 291 -40.80 -26.95 3.57
CA HIS A 291 -40.04 -28.15 3.20
C HIS A 291 -41.00 -29.31 2.85
N PRO A 292 -40.65 -30.20 1.91
CA PRO A 292 -41.49 -31.33 1.54
C PRO A 292 -41.87 -32.23 2.73
N ILE A 293 -40.94 -32.44 3.68
CA ILE A 293 -41.23 -33.22 4.89
C ILE A 293 -42.20 -32.49 5.83
N CYS A 294 -42.07 -31.16 5.96
CA CYS A 294 -42.96 -30.33 6.76
C CYS A 294 -44.36 -30.30 6.16
N ASN A 295 -44.47 -30.26 4.82
CA ASN A 295 -45.76 -30.35 4.13
C ASN A 295 -46.48 -31.66 4.46
N ARG A 296 -45.75 -32.78 4.39
CA ARG A 296 -46.28 -34.10 4.71
C ARG A 296 -46.65 -34.26 6.18
N PHE A 297 -45.91 -33.59 7.08
CA PHE A 297 -46.20 -33.58 8.51
C PHE A 297 -47.39 -32.68 8.86
N LYS A 298 -47.54 -31.53 8.20
CA LYS A 298 -48.68 -30.63 8.34
C LYS A 298 -49.97 -31.30 7.87
N SER A 299 -49.94 -31.93 6.70
CA SER A 299 -51.14 -32.49 6.05
C SER A 299 -52.25 -31.44 6.00
N ASP A 300 -53.45 -31.74 6.49
CA ASP A 300 -54.58 -30.80 6.50
C ASP A 300 -54.71 -30.00 7.80
N ARG A 301 -53.76 -30.16 8.73
CA ARG A 301 -53.82 -29.52 10.05
C ARG A 301 -53.43 -28.05 9.99
N ASP A 302 -53.91 -27.30 10.97
CA ASP A 302 -53.55 -25.90 11.16
C ASP A 302 -52.07 -25.74 11.57
N LEU A 303 -51.48 -24.61 11.19
CA LEU A 303 -50.07 -24.35 11.44
C LEU A 303 -49.73 -24.35 12.94
N ASP A 304 -50.60 -23.79 13.79
CA ASP A 304 -50.32 -23.66 15.22
C ASP A 304 -50.34 -25.03 15.91
N GLU A 305 -51.27 -25.91 15.53
CA GLU A 305 -51.36 -27.29 16.02
C GLU A 305 -50.09 -28.09 15.65
N VAL A 306 -49.66 -27.98 14.39
CA VAL A 306 -48.50 -28.72 13.87
C VAL A 306 -47.21 -28.22 14.50
N ARG A 307 -47.10 -26.91 14.77
CA ARG A 307 -45.95 -26.35 15.48
C ARG A 307 -45.90 -26.79 16.94
N ALA A 308 -47.05 -26.87 17.63
CA ALA A 308 -47.10 -27.40 18.99
C ALA A 308 -46.55 -28.83 19.04
N ASP A 309 -47.03 -29.72 18.16
CA ASP A 309 -46.55 -31.11 18.09
C ASP A 309 -45.06 -31.25 17.75
N LEU A 310 -44.49 -30.32 16.98
CA LEU A 310 -43.11 -30.39 16.53
C LEU A 310 -42.10 -29.93 17.60
N PHE A 311 -42.54 -29.03 18.49
CA PHE A 311 -41.67 -28.36 19.47
C PHE A 311 -41.98 -28.71 20.94
N GLU A 312 -43.04 -29.49 21.22
CA GLU A 312 -43.26 -30.18 22.51
C GLU A 312 -42.38 -31.41 22.70
#